data_AF-A0A1B8DTW1-F1
#
_entry.id   AF-A0A1B8DTW1-F1
#
_cell.length_a   1.000
_cell.length_b   1.000
_cell.length_c   1.000
_cell.angle_alpha   90.00
_cell.angle_beta   90.00
_cell.angle_gamma   90.00
#
_symmetry.space_group_name_H-M   'P 1'
#
loop_
_entity.id
_entity.type
_entity.pdbx_description
1 polymer ?
#
loop_
_entity_poly.entity_id
_entity_poly.type
_entity_poly.pdbx_seq_one_letter_code
_entity_poly.pdbx_strand_id
1 'polypeptide(L)'
;MSLEAANAMYFDRLAEERQDRNFEIWLHALLQREPEQLAMRLAKKHYEGKTVAACVWKNGAFNVCYRVKYEENTNVIVLFAALGRSVFRQEKVENEVTVLRYLSQHTQVPVPEVYGAGTCWTGPYIVMAFVEGGLLSNVLKDPLKKDGRPVLNPRISDRALMIAYREMAFLVLALSKPQFPRIGTLVQQGEEFVVGRRPLTFNINELITSANLTPMDLAPIDALSPTFESAVD
;
A
#
# COMPACT_ATOMS: atom_id res chain seq x y z
N MET A 1 27.20 24.16 -24.84
CA MET A 1 27.13 23.85 -23.39
C MET A 1 25.89 23.01 -23.16
N SER A 2 26.06 21.69 -23.29
CA SER A 2 25.04 20.68 -23.04
C SER A 2 24.78 20.60 -21.54
N LEU A 3 23.53 20.81 -21.13
CA LEU A 3 23.08 20.41 -19.80
C LEU A 3 23.25 18.90 -19.68
N GLU A 4 24.01 18.46 -18.69
CA GLU A 4 24.06 17.07 -18.24
C GLU A 4 22.62 16.60 -17.99
N ALA A 5 22.20 15.59 -18.75
CA ALA A 5 21.06 14.79 -18.39
C ALA A 5 21.36 14.20 -17.02
N ALA A 6 20.57 14.57 -16.01
CA ALA A 6 20.57 13.92 -14.71
C ALA A 6 20.61 12.40 -14.96
N ASN A 7 21.62 11.72 -14.41
CA ASN A 7 21.80 10.27 -14.51
C ASN A 7 20.50 9.57 -14.09
N ALA A 8 19.65 9.26 -15.07
CA ALA A 8 18.51 8.39 -14.87
C ALA A 8 19.08 7.02 -14.52
N MET A 9 18.63 6.46 -13.39
CA MET A 9 18.96 5.08 -13.05
C MET A 9 18.58 4.19 -14.24
N TYR A 10 19.56 3.50 -14.82
CA TYR A 10 19.31 2.63 -15.96
C TYR A 10 18.71 1.33 -15.43
N PHE A 11 17.42 1.12 -15.66
CA PHE A 11 16.75 -0.10 -15.24
C PHE A 11 17.28 -1.31 -16.02
N ASP A 12 17.56 -2.39 -15.30
CA ASP A 12 17.83 -3.70 -15.87
C ASP A 12 16.51 -4.31 -16.35
N ARG A 13 16.28 -4.23 -17.66
CA ARG A 13 15.09 -4.77 -18.30
C ARG A 13 14.90 -6.26 -18.04
N LEU A 14 15.98 -7.03 -17.90
CA LEU A 14 15.88 -8.46 -17.62
C LEU A 14 15.36 -8.71 -16.20
N ALA A 15 15.75 -7.86 -15.25
CA ALA A 15 15.21 -7.90 -13.89
C ALA A 15 13.72 -7.55 -13.87
N GLU A 16 13.32 -6.48 -14.59
CA GLU A 16 11.92 -6.07 -14.71
C GLU A 16 11.06 -7.18 -15.34
N GLU A 17 11.46 -7.71 -16.49
CA GLU A 17 10.78 -8.81 -17.19
C GLU A 17 10.67 -10.07 -16.33
N ARG A 18 11.66 -10.33 -15.47
CA ARG A 18 11.60 -11.45 -14.52
C ARG A 18 10.53 -11.22 -13.46
N GLN A 19 10.42 -10.01 -12.92
CA GLN A 19 9.42 -9.68 -11.91
C GLN A 19 8.00 -9.61 -12.49
N ASP A 20 7.85 -9.08 -13.71
CA ASP A 20 6.58 -9.11 -14.43
C ASP A 20 6.12 -10.56 -14.67
N ARG A 21 7.02 -11.46 -15.11
CA ARG A 21 6.72 -12.89 -15.24
C ARG A 21 6.32 -13.52 -13.90
N ASN A 22 7.02 -13.20 -12.81
CA ASN A 22 6.65 -13.69 -11.48
C ASN A 22 5.23 -13.24 -11.09
N PHE A 23 4.88 -11.98 -11.37
CA PHE A 23 3.55 -11.44 -11.12
C PHE A 23 2.49 -12.11 -11.98
N GLU A 24 2.74 -12.31 -13.27
CA GLU A 24 1.82 -12.98 -14.19
C GLU A 24 1.52 -14.43 -13.76
N ILE A 25 2.56 -15.20 -13.44
CA ILE A 25 2.42 -16.59 -12.97
C ILE A 25 1.61 -16.64 -11.67
N TRP A 26 1.93 -15.74 -10.74
CA TRP A 26 1.24 -15.64 -9.46
C TRP A 26 -0.23 -15.25 -9.62
N LEU A 27 -0.52 -14.24 -10.46
CA LEU A 27 -1.86 -13.77 -10.73
C LEU A 27 -2.67 -14.87 -11.42
N HIS A 28 -2.09 -15.56 -12.40
CA HIS A 28 -2.74 -16.70 -13.04
C HIS A 28 -3.09 -17.79 -12.03
N ALA A 29 -2.15 -18.15 -11.15
CA ALA A 29 -2.41 -19.13 -10.08
C ALA A 29 -3.55 -18.70 -9.15
N LEU A 30 -3.61 -17.40 -8.78
CA LEU A 30 -4.70 -16.81 -7.98
C LEU A 30 -6.05 -16.95 -8.68
N LEU A 31 -6.13 -16.58 -9.96
CA LEU A 31 -7.37 -16.59 -10.73
C LEU A 31 -7.91 -18.00 -10.99
N GLN A 32 -7.05 -19.02 -11.07
CA GLN A 32 -7.45 -20.41 -11.30
C GLN A 32 -8.02 -21.12 -10.05
N ARG A 33 -8.04 -20.47 -8.88
CA ARG A 33 -8.40 -21.12 -7.59
C ARG A 33 -9.49 -20.37 -6.82
N GLU A 34 -10.53 -19.95 -7.53
CA GLU A 34 -11.75 -19.33 -6.97
C GLU A 34 -11.41 -18.19 -5.98
N PRO A 35 -10.71 -17.15 -6.44
CA PRO A 35 -10.16 -16.13 -5.56
C PRO A 35 -11.24 -15.34 -4.80
N GLU A 36 -12.45 -15.22 -5.33
CA GLU A 36 -13.61 -14.65 -4.64
C GLU A 36 -13.97 -15.48 -3.39
N GLN A 37 -14.00 -16.80 -3.51
CA GLN A 37 -14.28 -17.68 -2.37
C GLN A 37 -13.15 -17.65 -1.35
N LEU A 38 -11.90 -17.57 -1.82
CA LEU A 38 -10.76 -17.37 -0.94
C LEU A 38 -10.90 -16.06 -0.16
N ALA A 39 -11.20 -14.95 -0.84
CA ALA A 39 -11.41 -13.65 -0.20
C ALA A 39 -12.55 -13.71 0.83
N MET A 40 -13.70 -14.33 0.50
CA MET A 40 -14.80 -14.52 1.44
C MET A 40 -14.40 -15.34 2.68
N ARG A 41 -13.61 -16.41 2.51
CA ARG A 41 -13.10 -17.22 3.64
C ARG A 41 -12.16 -16.42 4.53
N LEU A 42 -11.24 -15.65 3.93
CA LEU A 42 -10.31 -14.82 4.67
C LEU A 42 -11.02 -13.67 5.39
N ALA A 43 -12.00 -13.02 4.76
CA ALA A 43 -12.81 -12.00 5.40
C ALA A 43 -13.56 -12.57 6.61
N LYS A 44 -14.23 -13.72 6.47
CA LYS A 44 -14.96 -14.39 7.56
C LYS A 44 -14.06 -14.80 8.74
N LYS A 45 -12.75 -15.01 8.50
CA LYS A 45 -11.79 -15.32 9.56
C LYS A 45 -11.57 -14.13 10.52
N HIS A 46 -11.72 -12.91 10.02
CA HIS A 46 -11.33 -11.69 10.76
C HIS A 46 -12.50 -10.72 10.99
N TYR A 47 -13.62 -10.86 10.27
CA TYR A 47 -14.81 -10.02 10.42
C TYR A 47 -16.06 -10.89 10.48
N GLU A 48 -16.84 -10.71 11.56
CA GLU A 48 -18.05 -11.47 11.84
C GLU A 48 -19.17 -11.18 10.83
N GLY A 49 -20.12 -12.12 10.75
CA GLY A 49 -21.27 -12.02 9.86
C GLY A 49 -21.17 -12.91 8.62
N LYS A 50 -22.18 -12.80 7.77
CA LYS A 50 -22.36 -13.67 6.60
C LYS A 50 -21.95 -12.94 5.33
N THR A 51 -20.95 -13.50 4.65
CA THR A 51 -20.51 -13.07 3.33
C THR A 51 -21.52 -13.51 2.26
N VAL A 52 -21.82 -12.63 1.32
CA VAL A 52 -22.82 -12.83 0.25
C VAL A 52 -22.13 -13.01 -1.09
N ALA A 53 -21.17 -12.15 -1.39
CA ALA A 53 -20.46 -12.17 -2.66
C ALA A 53 -19.07 -11.54 -2.49
N ALA A 54 -18.19 -11.80 -3.44
CA ALA A 54 -16.95 -11.06 -3.59
C ALA A 54 -16.68 -10.78 -5.06
N CYS A 55 -15.96 -9.70 -5.34
CA CYS A 55 -15.50 -9.36 -6.67
C CYS A 55 -14.14 -8.66 -6.61
N VAL A 56 -13.42 -8.69 -7.73
CA VAL A 56 -12.23 -7.86 -7.92
C VAL A 56 -12.64 -6.39 -7.80
N TRP A 57 -11.95 -5.62 -6.96
CA TRP A 57 -12.27 -4.22 -6.73
C TRP A 57 -11.46 -3.29 -7.62
N LYS A 58 -10.17 -3.14 -7.30
CA LYS A 58 -9.19 -2.34 -8.04
C LYS A 58 -7.82 -2.93 -7.80
N ASN A 59 -7.02 -3.07 -8.85
CA ASN A 59 -5.61 -3.43 -8.70
C ASN A 59 -4.80 -2.17 -8.40
N GLY A 60 -4.06 -2.19 -7.30
CA GLY A 60 -2.99 -1.23 -7.04
C GLY A 60 -1.68 -1.75 -7.65
N ALA A 61 -0.63 -0.92 -7.61
CA ALA A 61 0.69 -1.32 -8.12
C ALA A 61 1.27 -2.55 -7.36
N PHE A 62 0.94 -2.70 -6.07
CA PHE A 62 1.54 -3.72 -5.19
C PHE A 62 0.59 -4.80 -4.68
N ASN A 63 -0.71 -4.58 -4.81
CA ASN A 63 -1.73 -5.44 -4.21
C ASN A 63 -2.85 -5.75 -5.21
N VAL A 64 -3.36 -6.98 -5.17
CA VAL A 64 -4.62 -7.38 -5.81
C VAL A 64 -5.71 -7.37 -4.74
N CYS A 65 -6.80 -6.64 -4.98
CA CYS A 65 -7.82 -6.38 -3.95
C CYS A 65 -9.17 -6.95 -4.35
N TYR A 66 -9.80 -7.66 -3.42
CA TYR A 66 -11.17 -8.15 -3.53
C TYR A 66 -12.07 -7.40 -2.55
N ARG A 67 -13.22 -6.93 -3.05
CA ARG A 67 -14.30 -6.41 -2.21
C ARG A 67 -15.23 -7.56 -1.88
N VAL A 68 -15.46 -7.79 -0.59
CA VAL A 68 -16.37 -8.80 -0.04
C VAL A 68 -17.59 -8.09 0.52
N LYS A 69 -18.78 -8.47 0.04
CA LYS A 69 -20.06 -7.95 0.50
C LYS A 69 -20.65 -8.85 1.57
N TYR A 70 -21.15 -8.27 2.66
CA TYR A 70 -21.90 -8.92 3.73
C TYR A 70 -23.40 -8.58 3.64
N GLU A 71 -24.27 -9.34 4.33
CA GLU A 71 -25.73 -9.20 4.26
C GLU A 71 -26.24 -7.80 4.68
N GLU A 72 -25.62 -7.16 5.68
CA GLU A 72 -26.03 -5.84 6.20
C GLU A 72 -25.50 -4.66 5.38
N ASN A 73 -25.28 -4.84 4.07
CA ASN A 73 -24.62 -3.88 3.17
C ASN A 73 -23.20 -3.45 3.59
N THR A 74 -22.61 -4.12 4.58
CA THR A 74 -21.22 -3.92 4.96
C THR A 74 -20.27 -4.48 3.90
N ASN A 75 -19.18 -3.76 3.64
CA ASN A 75 -18.15 -4.17 2.70
C ASN A 75 -16.80 -4.25 3.38
N VAL A 76 -16.05 -5.29 3.04
CA VAL A 76 -14.70 -5.56 3.54
C VAL A 76 -13.77 -5.66 2.34
N ILE A 77 -12.55 -5.15 2.46
CA ILE A 77 -11.50 -5.37 1.46
C ILE A 77 -10.53 -6.43 1.96
N VAL A 78 -10.25 -7.40 1.08
CA VAL A 78 -9.16 -8.34 1.22
C VAL A 78 -8.07 -7.98 0.22
N LEU A 79 -6.89 -7.63 0.71
CA LEU A 79 -5.72 -7.26 -0.09
C LEU A 79 -4.72 -8.39 -0.07
N PHE A 80 -4.28 -8.84 -1.25
CA PHE A 80 -3.18 -9.80 -1.40
C PHE A 80 -1.92 -9.06 -1.83
N ALA A 81 -0.82 -9.24 -1.07
CA ALA A 81 0.48 -8.70 -1.46
C ALA A 81 1.01 -9.45 -2.69
N ALA A 82 1.07 -8.75 -3.82
CA ALA A 82 1.35 -9.38 -5.11
C ALA A 82 2.82 -9.79 -5.24
N LEU A 83 3.06 -11.05 -5.58
CA LEU A 83 4.40 -11.52 -5.94
C LEU A 83 4.87 -10.82 -7.21
N GLY A 84 6.17 -10.52 -7.32
CA GLY A 84 6.74 -9.79 -8.45
C GLY A 84 6.52 -8.27 -8.41
N ARG A 85 5.57 -7.77 -7.61
CA ARG A 85 5.40 -6.32 -7.38
C ARG A 85 6.06 -5.86 -6.09
N SER A 86 5.92 -6.65 -5.03
CA SER A 86 6.60 -6.40 -3.75
C SER A 86 7.51 -7.56 -3.41
N VAL A 87 8.75 -7.26 -3.04
CA VAL A 87 9.75 -8.27 -2.71
C VAL A 87 9.60 -8.73 -1.25
N PHE A 88 9.67 -7.79 -0.31
CA PHE A 88 9.52 -8.05 1.13
C PHE A 88 8.05 -8.08 1.54
N ARG A 89 7.25 -8.96 0.92
CA ARG A 89 5.77 -8.96 1.04
C ARG A 89 5.27 -9.07 2.48
N GLN A 90 5.90 -9.93 3.28
CA GLN A 90 5.50 -10.16 4.67
C GLN A 90 5.77 -8.90 5.51
N GLU A 91 6.99 -8.38 5.43
CA GLU A 91 7.38 -7.12 6.08
C GLU A 91 6.50 -5.95 5.62
N LYS A 92 6.20 -5.83 4.32
CA LYS A 92 5.27 -4.83 3.80
C LYS A 92 3.91 -4.92 4.50
N VAL A 93 3.32 -6.11 4.61
CA VAL A 93 2.00 -6.30 5.22
C VAL A 93 2.04 -5.96 6.71
N GLU A 94 3.05 -6.41 7.44
CA GLU A 94 3.24 -6.09 8.86
C GLU A 94 3.36 -4.57 9.08
N ASN A 95 4.12 -3.90 8.23
CA ASN A 95 4.32 -2.45 8.29
C ASN A 95 3.02 -1.70 8.02
N GLU A 96 2.27 -2.09 6.98
CA GLU A 96 1.00 -1.47 6.62
C GLU A 96 -0.03 -1.61 7.73
N VAL A 97 -0.17 -2.81 8.31
CA VAL A 97 -1.06 -3.07 9.45
C VAL A 97 -0.67 -2.23 10.66
N THR A 98 0.62 -2.20 11.02
CA THR A 98 1.11 -1.46 12.19
C THR A 98 0.88 0.03 12.04
N VAL A 99 1.19 0.60 10.87
CA VAL A 99 0.97 2.03 10.58
C VAL A 99 -0.52 2.38 10.58
N LEU A 100 -1.38 1.55 9.98
CA LEU A 100 -2.83 1.80 10.00
C LEU A 100 -3.39 1.82 11.42
N ARG A 101 -2.97 0.87 12.27
CA ARG A 101 -3.35 0.85 13.69
C ARG A 101 -2.83 2.05 14.47
N TYR A 102 -1.58 2.45 14.21
CA TYR A 102 -1.03 3.66 14.83
C TYR A 102 -1.84 4.89 14.46
N LEU A 103 -2.10 5.09 13.17
CA LEU A 103 -2.83 6.25 12.65
C LEU A 103 -4.26 6.31 13.19
N SER A 104 -4.96 5.18 13.28
CA SER A 104 -6.34 5.13 13.80
C SER A 104 -6.42 5.47 15.28
N GLN A 105 -5.37 5.19 16.06
CA GLN A 105 -5.33 5.41 17.51
C GLN A 105 -4.77 6.79 17.90
N HIS A 106 -3.85 7.33 17.10
CA HIS A 106 -3.05 8.50 17.49
C HIS A 106 -3.30 9.75 16.63
N THR A 107 -4.11 9.65 15.57
CA THR A 107 -4.37 10.77 14.67
C THR A 107 -5.85 10.90 14.35
N GLN A 108 -6.24 12.05 13.80
CA GLN A 108 -7.58 12.27 13.25
C GLN A 108 -7.68 11.87 11.76
N VAL A 109 -6.64 11.23 11.20
CA VAL A 109 -6.63 10.82 9.80
C VAL A 109 -7.63 9.67 9.63
N PRO A 110 -8.62 9.78 8.73
CA PRO A 110 -9.52 8.68 8.45
C PRO A 110 -8.74 7.59 7.69
N VAL A 111 -8.43 6.50 8.37
CA VAL A 111 -7.81 5.30 7.80
C VAL A 111 -8.77 4.11 7.92
N PRO A 112 -8.70 3.13 7.00
CA PRO A 112 -9.50 1.91 7.13
C PRO A 112 -9.12 1.14 8.40
N GLU A 113 -10.13 0.68 9.12
CA GLU A 113 -9.91 -0.23 10.26
C GLU A 113 -9.37 -1.57 9.78
N VAL A 114 -8.31 -2.06 10.42
CA VAL A 114 -7.74 -3.36 10.10
C VAL A 114 -8.39 -4.43 10.98
N TYR A 115 -9.20 -5.28 10.37
CA TYR A 115 -9.81 -6.43 11.04
C TYR A 115 -8.79 -7.55 11.28
N GLY A 116 -7.85 -7.73 10.35
CA GLY A 116 -6.77 -8.68 10.55
C GLY A 116 -5.84 -8.84 9.36
N ALA A 117 -4.83 -9.68 9.54
CA ALA A 117 -3.86 -10.01 8.50
C ALA A 117 -3.35 -11.44 8.69
N GLY A 118 -2.65 -11.98 7.70
CA GLY A 118 -2.00 -13.27 7.81
C GLY A 118 -1.40 -13.73 6.49
N THR A 119 -1.13 -15.03 6.41
CA THR A 119 -0.58 -15.66 5.21
C THR A 119 -1.50 -16.78 4.75
N CYS A 120 -1.69 -16.89 3.45
CA CYS A 120 -2.35 -18.02 2.81
C CYS A 120 -1.48 -18.55 1.66
N TRP A 121 -1.96 -19.53 0.90
CA TRP A 121 -1.17 -20.18 -0.15
C TRP A 121 -0.68 -19.21 -1.24
N THR A 122 -1.37 -18.09 -1.47
CA THR A 122 -0.95 -17.07 -2.45
C THR A 122 0.04 -16.05 -1.84
N GLY A 123 0.13 -15.98 -0.51
CA GLY A 123 1.04 -15.11 0.21
C GLY A 123 0.38 -14.30 1.32
N PRO A 124 1.04 -13.22 1.77
CA PRO A 124 0.52 -12.34 2.80
C PRO A 124 -0.73 -11.58 2.36
N TYR A 125 -1.66 -11.36 3.28
CA TYR A 125 -2.90 -10.63 3.05
C TYR A 125 -3.30 -9.74 4.23
N ILE A 126 -4.14 -8.74 3.95
CA ILE A 126 -4.79 -7.87 4.93
C ILE A 126 -6.31 -7.90 4.70
N VAL A 127 -7.08 -7.92 5.79
CA VAL A 127 -8.52 -7.76 5.82
C VAL A 127 -8.84 -6.46 6.56
N MET A 128 -9.51 -5.53 5.90
CA MET A 128 -9.78 -4.19 6.44
C MET A 128 -11.15 -3.66 5.98
N ALA A 129 -11.63 -2.63 6.67
CA ALA A 129 -12.85 -1.92 6.32
C ALA A 129 -12.80 -1.35 4.89
N PHE A 130 -13.92 -1.41 4.19
CA PHE A 130 -14.07 -0.67 2.94
C PHE A 130 -14.35 0.81 3.23
N VAL A 131 -13.56 1.71 2.63
CA VAL A 131 -13.79 3.15 2.71
C VAL A 131 -14.71 3.56 1.57
N GLU A 132 -15.93 3.99 1.92
CA GLU A 132 -16.89 4.53 0.96
C GLU A 132 -16.43 5.89 0.41
N GLY A 133 -16.56 6.08 -0.90
CA GLY A 133 -16.24 7.35 -1.54
C GLY A 133 -15.60 7.23 -2.94
N GLY A 134 -15.43 8.39 -3.57
CA GLY A 134 -14.74 8.54 -4.85
C GLY A 134 -13.29 9.00 -4.65
N LEU A 135 -12.41 8.64 -5.60
CA LEU A 135 -11.05 9.16 -5.61
C LEU A 135 -11.08 10.67 -5.90
N LEU A 136 -10.41 11.47 -5.06
CA LEU A 136 -10.29 12.92 -5.27
C LEU A 136 -9.68 13.24 -6.64
N SER A 137 -8.73 12.42 -7.12
CA SER A 137 -8.14 12.57 -8.46
C SER A 137 -9.17 12.49 -9.59
N ASN A 138 -10.25 11.72 -9.43
CA ASN A 138 -11.32 11.67 -10.42
C ASN A 138 -12.18 12.94 -10.44
N VAL A 139 -12.26 13.64 -9.30
CA VAL A 139 -12.96 14.93 -9.19
C VAL A 139 -12.11 16.05 -9.77
N LEU A 140 -10.79 16.01 -9.50
CA LEU A 140 -9.86 17.06 -9.91
C LEU A 140 -9.47 16.98 -11.40
N LYS A 141 -9.40 15.78 -11.99
CA LYS A 141 -8.92 15.62 -13.36
C LYS A 141 -9.90 16.17 -14.40
N ASP A 142 -9.38 16.69 -15.51
CA ASP A 142 -10.18 17.06 -16.67
C ASP A 142 -10.85 15.83 -17.30
N PRO A 143 -12.20 15.73 -17.31
CA PRO A 143 -12.89 14.59 -17.91
C PRO A 143 -12.71 14.50 -19.43
N LEU A 144 -12.27 15.57 -20.10
CA LEU A 144 -12.03 15.59 -21.54
C LEU A 144 -10.64 15.06 -21.92
N LYS A 145 -9.68 15.05 -20.98
CA LYS A 145 -8.35 14.50 -21.21
C LYS A 145 -8.29 13.05 -20.72
N LYS A 146 -8.53 12.12 -21.65
CA LYS A 146 -8.49 10.68 -21.36
C LYS A 146 -7.08 10.09 -21.43
N ASP A 147 -6.19 10.70 -22.23
CA ASP A 147 -4.85 10.18 -22.49
C ASP A 147 -3.76 11.00 -21.79
N GLY A 148 -2.71 10.30 -21.37
CA GLY A 148 -1.53 10.90 -20.75
C GLY A 148 -1.69 11.21 -19.25
N ARG A 149 -0.80 12.08 -18.74
CA ARG A 149 -0.80 12.47 -17.32
C ARG A 149 -2.09 13.25 -17.02
N PRO A 150 -2.83 12.90 -15.94
CA PRO A 150 -4.00 13.67 -15.53
C PRO A 150 -3.65 15.14 -15.33
N VAL A 151 -4.46 16.02 -15.93
CA VAL A 151 -4.36 17.48 -15.75
C VAL A 151 -5.57 17.98 -14.97
N LEU A 152 -5.40 19.09 -14.25
CA LEU A 152 -6.49 19.72 -13.52
C LEU A 152 -7.61 20.15 -14.46
N ASN A 153 -8.86 19.87 -14.11
CA ASN A 153 -10.03 20.31 -14.87
C ASN A 153 -10.09 21.85 -14.87
N PRO A 154 -9.96 22.53 -16.03
CA PRO A 154 -9.97 24.00 -16.06
C PRO A 154 -11.34 24.59 -15.72
N ARG A 155 -12.40 23.78 -15.69
CA ARG A 155 -13.78 24.19 -15.37
C ARG A 155 -14.19 23.87 -13.93
N ILE A 156 -13.28 23.34 -13.11
CA ILE A 156 -13.57 23.12 -11.69
C ILE A 156 -13.76 24.47 -11.00
N SER A 157 -14.72 24.57 -10.09
CA SER A 157 -14.95 25.81 -9.36
C SER A 157 -13.87 26.03 -8.30
N ASP A 158 -13.52 27.30 -8.06
CA ASP A 158 -12.60 27.68 -6.98
C ASP A 158 -13.04 27.14 -5.62
N ARG A 159 -14.37 27.11 -5.38
CA ARG A 159 -14.93 26.53 -4.16
C ARG A 159 -14.60 25.04 -4.01
N ALA A 160 -14.74 24.26 -5.08
CA ALA A 160 -14.42 22.83 -5.05
C ALA A 160 -12.92 22.60 -4.85
N LEU A 161 -12.07 23.41 -5.48
CA LEU A 161 -10.62 23.39 -5.26
C LEU A 161 -10.27 23.70 -3.82
N MET A 162 -10.82 24.79 -3.27
CA MET A 162 -10.56 25.21 -1.89
C MET A 162 -10.90 24.10 -0.89
N ILE A 163 -12.03 23.41 -1.07
CA ILE A 163 -12.40 22.25 -0.24
C ILE A 163 -11.36 21.13 -0.39
N ALA A 164 -11.02 20.74 -1.62
CA ALA A 164 -10.04 19.68 -1.87
C ALA A 164 -8.67 19.99 -1.23
N TYR A 165 -8.15 21.19 -1.42
CA TYR A 165 -6.87 21.62 -0.85
C TYR A 165 -6.91 21.70 0.67
N ARG A 166 -8.02 22.15 1.26
CA ARG A 166 -8.20 22.17 2.72
C ARG A 166 -8.15 20.76 3.32
N GLU A 167 -8.85 19.81 2.72
CA GLU A 167 -8.84 18.41 3.18
C GLU A 167 -7.44 17.79 3.02
N MET A 168 -6.76 18.01 1.89
CA MET A 168 -5.38 17.55 1.70
C MET A 168 -4.42 18.17 2.72
N ALA A 169 -4.54 19.47 2.99
CA ALA A 169 -3.72 20.16 3.98
C ALA A 169 -3.96 19.62 5.40
N PHE A 170 -5.21 19.32 5.76
CA PHE A 170 -5.54 18.68 7.02
C PHE A 170 -4.84 17.32 7.15
N LEU A 171 -4.91 16.47 6.13
CA LEU A 171 -4.27 15.15 6.13
C LEU A 171 -2.74 15.26 6.26
N VAL A 172 -2.10 16.11 5.46
CA VAL A 172 -0.64 16.31 5.51
C VAL A 172 -0.21 16.82 6.88
N LEU A 173 -0.94 17.80 7.45
CA LEU A 173 -0.65 18.34 8.77
C LEU A 173 -0.87 17.30 9.88
N ALA A 174 -1.90 16.47 9.78
CA ALA A 174 -2.15 15.42 10.76
C ALA A 174 -1.05 14.34 10.71
N LEU A 175 -0.58 13.97 9.50
CA LEU A 175 0.49 13.02 9.29
C LEU A 175 1.89 13.55 9.64
N SER A 176 2.09 14.87 9.71
CA SER A 176 3.37 15.47 10.10
C SER A 176 3.58 15.61 11.61
N LYS A 177 2.53 15.39 12.41
CA LYS A 177 2.58 15.54 13.88
C LYS A 177 3.22 14.36 14.61
N PRO A 178 3.02 13.09 14.19
CA PRO A 178 3.76 11.97 14.75
C PRO A 178 5.26 12.19 14.68
N GLN A 179 5.92 12.15 15.84
CA GLN A 179 7.38 12.27 15.94
C GLN A 179 7.93 11.03 16.64
N PHE A 180 9.04 10.55 16.13
CA PHE A 180 9.77 9.41 16.68
C PHE A 180 11.25 9.78 16.82
N PRO A 181 11.94 9.28 17.85
CA PRO A 181 13.36 9.57 18.06
C PRO A 181 14.26 8.95 16.99
N ARG A 182 13.73 8.02 16.20
CA ARG A 182 14.48 7.32 15.14
C ARG A 182 13.69 7.29 13.84
N ILE A 183 14.41 7.22 12.73
CA ILE A 183 13.90 7.01 11.38
C ILE A 183 13.93 5.52 11.08
N GLY A 184 12.78 4.97 10.72
CA GLY A 184 12.62 3.56 10.40
C GLY A 184 11.15 3.18 10.32
N THR A 185 10.88 1.91 10.57
CA THR A 185 9.53 1.33 10.52
C THR A 185 8.99 1.10 11.94
N LEU A 186 7.71 1.42 12.12
CA LEU A 186 6.99 1.19 13.37
C LEU A 186 6.80 -0.29 13.65
N VAL A 187 6.97 -0.64 14.91
CA VAL A 187 6.60 -1.93 15.49
C VAL A 187 5.73 -1.68 16.70
N GLN A 188 4.71 -2.52 16.88
CA GLN A 188 3.85 -2.49 18.04
C GLN A 188 4.48 -3.34 19.16
N GLN A 189 4.72 -2.74 20.33
CA GLN A 189 5.23 -3.41 21.53
C GLN A 189 4.20 -3.25 22.65
N GLY A 190 3.32 -4.24 22.80
CA GLY A 190 2.16 -4.11 23.67
C GLY A 190 1.20 -3.02 23.16
N GLU A 191 0.99 -1.99 23.98
CA GLU A 191 0.16 -0.83 23.64
C GLU A 191 0.97 0.31 22.98
N GLU A 192 2.30 0.24 23.03
CA GLU A 192 3.17 1.29 22.49
C GLU A 192 3.59 1.01 21.04
N PHE A 193 3.91 2.09 20.31
CA PHE A 193 4.45 2.04 18.96
C PHE A 193 5.83 2.68 18.95
N VAL A 194 6.84 1.89 18.58
CA VAL A 194 8.23 2.35 18.53
C VAL A 194 8.85 2.08 17.17
N VAL A 195 9.84 2.87 16.79
CA VAL A 195 10.62 2.61 15.58
C VAL A 195 11.66 1.55 15.89
N GLY A 196 11.45 0.34 15.36
CA GLY A 196 12.24 -0.86 15.71
C GLY A 196 12.79 -1.65 14.52
N ARG A 197 12.42 -1.30 13.29
CA ARG A 197 12.86 -1.98 12.07
C ARG A 197 13.44 -1.00 11.06
N ARG A 198 14.24 -1.52 10.14
CA ARG A 198 14.74 -0.78 8.98
C ARG A 198 13.57 -0.16 8.19
N PRO A 199 13.75 1.02 7.57
CA PRO A 199 12.74 1.57 6.68
C PRO A 199 12.59 0.69 5.43
N LEU A 200 11.36 0.30 5.10
CA LEU A 200 11.04 -0.34 3.83
C LEU A 200 10.51 0.71 2.85
N THR A 201 11.40 1.25 2.01
CA THR A 201 11.05 2.32 1.05
C THR A 201 10.69 1.77 -0.32
N PHE A 202 9.99 2.57 -1.12
CA PHE A 202 9.73 2.29 -2.53
C PHE A 202 11.04 2.06 -3.29
N ASN A 203 12.06 2.90 -3.08
CA ASN A 203 13.34 2.78 -3.75
C ASN A 203 14.06 1.44 -3.46
N ILE A 204 13.97 0.93 -2.23
CA ILE A 204 14.52 -0.39 -1.89
C ILE A 204 13.81 -1.50 -2.68
N ASN A 205 12.49 -1.39 -2.87
CA ASN A 205 11.75 -2.33 -3.71
C ASN A 205 12.20 -2.22 -5.18
N GLU A 206 12.27 -1.00 -5.73
CA GLU A 206 12.66 -0.75 -7.12
C GLU A 206 14.07 -1.22 -7.45
N LEU A 207 15.02 -1.05 -6.52
CA LEU A 207 16.39 -1.54 -6.68
C LEU A 207 16.43 -3.07 -6.87
N ILE A 208 15.57 -3.81 -6.17
CA ILE A 208 15.49 -5.27 -6.32
C ILE A 208 14.72 -5.66 -7.58
N THR A 209 13.62 -4.96 -7.87
CA THR A 209 12.77 -5.33 -8.99
C THR A 209 13.36 -4.94 -10.34
N SER A 210 14.18 -3.89 -10.37
CA SER A 210 14.58 -3.22 -11.61
C SER A 210 16.09 -2.96 -11.72
N ALA A 211 16.92 -3.34 -10.74
CA ALA A 211 18.38 -3.18 -10.83
C ALA A 211 19.18 -4.47 -10.54
N ASN A 212 18.53 -5.64 -10.65
CA ASN A 212 19.12 -6.97 -10.47
C ASN A 212 19.86 -7.17 -9.13
N LEU A 213 19.52 -6.38 -8.11
CA LEU A 213 19.97 -6.59 -6.75
C LEU A 213 19.11 -7.67 -6.10
N THR A 214 19.74 -8.51 -5.28
CA THR A 214 19.03 -9.52 -4.52
C THR A 214 18.58 -8.96 -3.16
N PRO A 215 17.55 -9.55 -2.53
CA PRO A 215 17.22 -9.22 -1.15
C PRO A 215 18.40 -9.36 -0.18
N MET A 216 19.34 -10.27 -0.46
CA MET A 216 20.54 -10.47 0.36
C MET A 216 21.54 -9.31 0.22
N ASP A 217 21.64 -8.70 -0.98
CA ASP A 217 22.51 -7.54 -1.20
C ASP A 217 22.05 -6.31 -0.40
N LEU A 218 20.75 -6.25 -0.05
CA LEU A 218 20.13 -5.16 0.68
C LEU A 218 19.74 -5.51 2.13
N ALA A 219 20.01 -6.75 2.54
CA ALA A 219 19.79 -7.22 3.90
C ALA A 219 21.06 -7.94 4.38
N PRO A 220 21.98 -7.25 5.09
CA PRO A 220 22.97 -7.97 5.87
C PRO A 220 22.22 -8.83 6.88
N ILE A 221 22.43 -10.15 6.78
CA ILE A 221 21.67 -11.20 7.47
C ILE A 221 21.77 -11.11 9.01
N ASP A 222 22.71 -10.35 9.58
CA ASP A 222 22.93 -10.29 11.04
C ASP A 222 23.18 -8.87 11.61
N ALA A 223 22.95 -7.80 10.84
CA ALA A 223 23.02 -6.45 11.40
C ALA A 223 21.63 -6.03 11.88
N LEU A 224 21.48 -5.88 13.20
CA LEU A 224 20.39 -5.11 13.81
C LEU A 224 19.97 -3.94 12.91
N SER A 225 18.71 -3.97 12.48
CA SER A 225 17.90 -2.88 11.98
C SER A 225 18.58 -1.51 12.11
N PRO A 226 19.23 -0.96 11.06
CA PRO A 226 19.69 0.41 11.14
C PRO A 226 18.46 1.29 11.04
N THR A 227 17.85 1.56 12.19
CA THR A 227 17.07 2.76 12.41
C THR A 227 18.07 3.90 12.58
N PHE A 228 17.83 5.03 11.95
CA PHE A 228 18.73 6.18 12.02
C PHE A 228 18.26 7.11 13.14
N GLU A 229 19.14 7.87 13.76
CA GLU A 229 18.70 8.94 14.66
C GLU A 229 17.91 9.97 13.86
N SER A 230 16.77 10.39 14.41
CA SER A 230 16.00 11.47 13.84
C SER A 230 16.64 12.80 14.26
N ALA A 231 16.62 13.81 13.40
CA ALA A 231 17.20 15.13 13.65
C ALA A 231 16.39 15.97 14.66
N VAL A 232 15.74 15.34 15.64
CA VAL A 232 14.88 16.01 16.61
C VAL A 232 15.76 16.58 17.71
N ASP A 233 16.23 17.80 17.47
CA ASP A 233 16.59 18.79 18.51
C ASP A 233 15.53 19.90 18.52
#